data_AF-A0A1I0RC35-F1
#
_entry.id   AF-A0A1I0RC35-F1
#
_cell.length_a   1.000
_cell.length_b   1.000
_cell.length_c   1.000
_cell.angle_alpha   90.00
_cell.angle_beta   90.00
_cell.angle_gamma   90.00
#
_symmetry.space_group_name_H-M   'P 1'
#
loop_
_entity.id
_entity.type
_entity.pdbx_description
1 polymer ?
#
loop_
_entity_poly.entity_id
_entity_poly.type
_entity_poly.pdbx_seq_one_letter_code
_entity_poly.pdbx_strand_id
1 'polypeptide(L)'
;MGFIPIFVALLGLIIIYSIYTYNLIKPRKARLTQVIDQMAANATQRKQAILAYDAQNENASLADAAAQLKRTSTDRFQSYKKEEELIDVINQGLTGLTDESLKADLQKANSTQEQLMKQLKNYAGDYNRMIGKAPASAVASVFGFKQF
;
A
#
# COMPACT_ATOMS: atom_id res chain seq x y z
N MET A 1 7.80 -31.55 -43.44
CA MET A 1 8.72 -31.75 -42.30
C MET A 1 9.58 -30.51 -41.95
N GLY A 2 9.71 -29.48 -42.81
CA GLY A 2 10.64 -28.35 -42.55
C GLY A 2 10.21 -27.28 -41.52
N PHE A 3 8.93 -27.22 -41.12
CA PHE A 3 8.44 -26.16 -40.22
C PHE A 3 8.45 -26.53 -38.73
N ILE A 4 8.51 -27.83 -38.39
CA ILE A 4 8.46 -28.30 -37.00
C ILE A 4 9.60 -27.73 -36.13
N PRO A 5 10.87 -27.68 -36.59
CA PRO A 5 11.95 -27.09 -35.80
C PRO A 5 11.74 -25.61 -35.50
N ILE A 6 11.15 -24.87 -36.45
CA ILE A 6 10.84 -23.44 -36.30
C ILE A 6 9.75 -23.24 -35.23
N PHE A 7 8.68 -24.03 -35.28
CA PHE A 7 7.62 -23.98 -34.25
C PHE A 7 8.15 -24.28 -32.85
N VAL A 8 9.00 -25.31 -32.71
CA VAL A 8 9.61 -25.66 -31.42
C VAL A 8 10.50 -24.52 -30.90
N ALA A 9 11.31 -23.91 -31.76
CA ALA A 9 12.15 -22.77 -31.38
C ALA A 9 11.33 -21.55 -30.94
N LEU A 10 10.23 -21.23 -31.65
CA LEU A 10 9.34 -20.14 -31.29
C LEU A 10 8.63 -20.39 -29.95
N LEU A 11 8.14 -21.60 -29.72
CA LEU A 11 7.54 -21.97 -28.42
C LEU A 11 8.55 -21.88 -27.28
N GLY A 12 9.78 -22.35 -27.49
CA GLY A 12 10.86 -22.21 -26.52
C GLY A 12 11.13 -20.75 -26.16
N LEU A 13 11.19 -19.87 -27.15
CA LEU A 13 11.38 -18.44 -26.95
C LEU A 13 10.21 -17.81 -26.16
N ILE A 14 8.96 -18.17 -26.49
CA ILE A 14 7.77 -17.69 -25.76
C ILE A 14 7.82 -18.11 -24.29
N ILE A 15 8.19 -19.36 -24.00
CA ILE A 15 8.30 -19.89 -22.64
C ILE A 15 9.39 -19.14 -21.85
N ILE A 16 10.59 -19.03 -22.41
CA ILE A 16 11.72 -18.33 -21.77
C ILE A 16 11.36 -16.87 -21.49
N TYR A 17 10.75 -16.20 -22.47
CA TYR A 17 10.32 -14.82 -22.33
C TYR A 17 9.25 -14.64 -21.24
N SER A 18 8.31 -15.58 -21.16
CA SER A 18 7.25 -15.57 -20.14
C SER A 18 7.84 -15.75 -18.74
N ILE A 19 8.80 -16.66 -18.56
CA ILE A 19 9.51 -16.87 -17.29
C ILE A 19 10.30 -15.62 -16.90
N TYR A 20 11.04 -15.04 -17.85
CA TYR A 20 11.77 -13.79 -17.64
C TYR A 20 10.84 -12.67 -17.17
N THR A 21 9.72 -12.49 -17.87
CA THR A 21 8.73 -11.45 -17.54
C THR A 21 8.06 -11.70 -16.20
N TYR A 22 7.71 -12.94 -15.88
CA TYR A 22 7.18 -13.31 -14.57
C TYR A 22 8.15 -12.95 -13.43
N ASN A 23 9.43 -13.26 -13.61
CA ASN A 23 10.50 -12.93 -12.66
C ASN A 23 10.73 -11.42 -12.52
N LEU A 24 10.26 -10.61 -13.47
CA LEU A 24 10.23 -9.15 -13.37
C LEU A 24 8.98 -8.63 -12.65
N ILE A 25 7.80 -9.21 -12.91
CA ILE A 25 6.53 -8.74 -12.34
C ILE A 25 6.45 -9.09 -10.85
N LYS A 26 6.78 -10.32 -10.48
CA LYS A 26 6.67 -10.84 -9.10
C LYS A 26 7.37 -9.95 -8.06
N PRO A 27 8.66 -9.57 -8.19
CA PRO A 27 9.32 -8.74 -7.19
C PRO A 27 8.74 -7.32 -7.12
N ARG A 28 8.24 -6.76 -8.23
CA ARG A 28 7.57 -5.45 -8.22
C ARG A 28 6.26 -5.50 -7.44
N LYS A 29 5.45 -6.56 -7.63
CA LYS A 29 4.24 -6.78 -6.84
C LYS A 29 4.58 -6.97 -5.36
N ALA A 30 5.64 -7.71 -5.04
CA ALA A 30 6.08 -7.91 -3.66
C ALA A 30 6.47 -6.60 -2.97
N ARG A 31 7.11 -5.66 -3.68
CA ARG A 31 7.41 -4.32 -3.12
C ARG A 31 6.16 -3.54 -2.76
N LEU A 32 5.09 -3.62 -3.57
CA LEU A 32 3.80 -3.00 -3.23
C LEU A 32 3.24 -3.58 -1.94
N THR A 33 3.22 -4.91 -1.83
CA THR A 33 2.77 -5.60 -0.62
C THR A 33 3.59 -5.19 0.59
N GLN A 34 4.92 -5.12 0.45
CA GLN A 34 5.81 -4.70 1.54
C GLN A 34 5.49 -3.29 2.05
N VAL A 35 5.26 -2.32 1.15
CA VAL A 35 4.87 -0.96 1.57
C VAL A 35 3.50 -0.98 2.24
N ILE A 36 2.52 -1.73 1.71
CA ILE A 36 1.20 -1.87 2.34
C ILE A 36 1.30 -2.48 3.74
N ASP A 37 2.19 -3.45 3.94
CA ASP A 37 2.39 -4.08 5.25
C ASP A 37 3.05 -3.11 6.24
N GLN A 38 4.00 -2.29 5.78
CA GLN A 38 4.59 -1.20 6.58
C GLN A 38 3.54 -0.14 6.95
N MET A 39 2.68 0.24 5.99
CA MET A 39 1.57 1.15 6.24
C MET A 39 0.60 0.57 7.27
N ALA A 40 0.27 -0.72 7.18
CA ALA A 40 -0.61 -1.37 8.14
C ALA A 40 0.00 -1.39 9.54
N ALA A 41 1.29 -1.71 9.68
CA ALA A 41 1.97 -1.68 10.98
C ALA A 41 1.95 -0.26 11.60
N ASN A 42 2.25 0.77 10.81
CA ASN A 42 2.19 2.17 11.26
C ASN A 42 0.76 2.59 11.64
N ALA A 43 -0.23 2.19 10.82
CA ALA A 43 -1.64 2.46 11.10
C ALA A 43 -2.14 1.77 12.37
N THR A 44 -1.76 0.51 12.63
CA THR A 44 -2.09 -0.21 13.87
C THR A 44 -1.49 0.47 15.09
N GLN A 45 -0.21 0.86 15.04
CA GLN A 45 0.43 1.58 16.16
C GLN A 45 -0.27 2.91 16.45
N ARG A 46 -0.52 3.70 15.40
CA ARG A 46 -1.22 4.98 15.50
C ARG A 46 -2.64 4.82 16.05
N LYS A 47 -3.37 3.81 15.59
CA LYS A 47 -4.71 3.47 16.07
C LYS A 47 -4.71 3.08 17.55
N GLN A 48 -3.79 2.22 17.97
CA GLN A 48 -3.67 1.82 19.37
C GLN A 48 -3.39 3.03 20.28
N ALA A 49 -2.48 3.91 19.88
CA ALA A 49 -2.16 5.11 20.65
C ALA A 49 -3.37 6.05 20.79
N ILE A 50 -4.10 6.30 19.69
CA ILE A 50 -5.31 7.14 19.70
C ILE A 50 -6.41 6.53 20.56
N LEU A 51 -6.67 5.23 20.42
CA LEU A 51 -7.73 4.55 21.17
C LEU A 51 -7.40 4.43 22.67
N ALA A 52 -6.12 4.23 23.02
CA ALA A 52 -5.67 4.22 24.40
C ALA A 52 -5.83 5.59 25.06
N TYR A 53 -5.51 6.67 24.34
CA TYR A 53 -5.70 8.03 24.82
C TYR A 53 -7.19 8.38 24.99
N ASP A 54 -8.02 8.08 23.99
CA ASP A 54 -9.48 8.28 24.00
C ASP A 54 -10.16 7.53 25.16
N ALA A 55 -9.70 6.33 25.49
CA ALA A 55 -10.24 5.54 26.60
C ALA A 55 -9.91 6.11 27.99
N GLN A 56 -8.83 6.89 28.12
CA GLN A 56 -8.38 7.47 29.38
C GLN A 56 -8.86 8.91 29.59
N ASN A 57 -9.34 9.57 28.52
CA ASN A 57 -9.71 10.99 28.53
C ASN A 57 -11.10 11.16 27.90
N GLU A 58 -12.13 11.26 28.73
CA GLU A 58 -13.49 11.57 28.26
C GLU A 58 -13.51 12.96 27.58
N ASN A 59 -14.09 13.05 26.38
CA ASN A 59 -14.07 14.25 25.50
C ASN A 59 -12.68 14.69 25.02
N ALA A 60 -11.79 13.73 24.76
CA ALA A 60 -10.48 13.97 24.17
C ALA A 60 -10.53 14.71 22.83
N SER A 61 -9.49 15.52 22.56
CA SER A 61 -9.26 16.16 21.26
C SER A 61 -9.16 15.17 20.09
N LEU A 62 -8.91 13.89 20.37
CA LEU A 62 -8.80 12.78 19.41
C LEU A 62 -10.12 11.98 19.22
N ALA A 63 -11.23 12.39 19.82
CA ALA A 63 -12.48 11.60 19.81
C ALA A 63 -13.01 11.31 18.38
N ASP A 64 -12.94 12.29 17.47
CA ASP A 64 -13.38 12.11 16.08
C ASP A 64 -12.49 11.12 15.33
N ALA A 65 -11.16 11.20 15.53
CA ALA A 65 -10.20 10.25 14.98
C ALA A 65 -10.46 8.84 15.53
N ALA A 66 -10.67 8.71 16.84
CA ALA A 66 -10.99 7.45 17.49
C ALA A 66 -12.29 6.84 16.96
N ALA A 67 -13.34 7.64 16.75
CA ALA A 67 -14.61 7.18 16.20
C ALA A 67 -14.46 6.65 14.76
N GLN A 68 -13.69 7.33 13.90
CA GLN A 68 -13.41 6.85 12.55
C GLN A 68 -12.58 5.55 12.55
N LEU A 69 -11.58 5.47 13.42
CA LEU A 69 -10.72 4.29 13.55
C LEU A 69 -11.47 3.07 14.11
N LYS A 70 -12.44 3.27 15.01
CA LYS A 70 -13.35 2.21 15.52
C LYS A 70 -14.25 1.64 14.41
N ARG A 71 -14.69 2.48 13.47
CA ARG A 71 -15.50 2.05 12.30
C ARG A 71 -14.67 1.34 11.23
N THR A 72 -13.36 1.48 11.26
CA THR A 72 -12.46 0.89 10.27
C THR A 72 -12.10 -0.54 10.67
N SER A 73 -12.61 -1.51 9.91
CA SER A 73 -12.44 -2.95 10.18
C SER A 73 -11.04 -3.51 9.84
N THR A 74 -10.23 -2.78 9.06
CA THR A 74 -8.89 -3.20 8.68
C THR A 74 -7.91 -2.02 8.72
N ASP A 75 -6.71 -2.29 9.22
CA ASP A 75 -5.62 -1.32 9.23
C ASP A 75 -4.81 -1.36 7.91
N ARG A 76 -5.16 -2.26 6.98
CA ARG A 76 -4.53 -2.30 5.65
C ARG A 76 -5.03 -1.15 4.78
N PHE A 77 -4.14 -0.69 3.90
CA PHE A 77 -4.43 0.33 2.89
C PHE A 77 -5.69 -0.02 2.09
N GLN A 78 -6.65 0.93 2.06
CA GLN A 78 -7.89 0.81 1.29
C GLN A 78 -7.89 1.70 0.05
N SER A 79 -7.50 2.96 0.21
CA SER A 79 -7.41 3.95 -0.87
C SER A 79 -6.64 5.17 -0.39
N TYR A 80 -6.02 5.91 -1.31
CA TYR A 80 -5.31 7.15 -0.98
C TYR A 80 -6.20 8.17 -0.28
N LYS A 81 -7.43 8.37 -0.79
CA LYS A 81 -8.39 9.32 -0.22
C LYS A 81 -8.72 9.01 1.24
N LYS A 82 -9.00 7.75 1.57
CA LYS A 82 -9.28 7.35 2.97
C LYS A 82 -8.09 7.55 3.89
N GLU A 83 -6.87 7.28 3.41
CA GLU A 83 -5.66 7.51 4.22
C GLU A 83 -5.42 9.00 4.46
N GLU A 84 -5.61 9.84 3.43
CA GLU A 84 -5.54 11.31 3.53
C GLU A 84 -6.58 11.83 4.54
N GLU A 85 -7.85 11.40 4.42
CA GLU A 85 -8.91 11.78 5.37
C GLU A 85 -8.56 11.41 6.81
N LEU A 86 -8.03 10.21 7.04
CA LEU A 86 -7.61 9.78 8.38
C LEU A 86 -6.43 10.61 8.91
N ILE A 87 -5.44 10.92 8.08
CA ILE A 87 -4.31 11.78 8.46
C ILE A 87 -4.81 13.17 8.85
N ASP A 88 -5.71 13.75 8.07
CA ASP A 88 -6.26 15.09 8.31
C ASP A 88 -7.04 15.15 9.63
N VAL A 89 -7.92 14.17 9.87
CA VAL A 89 -8.71 14.11 11.11
C VAL A 89 -7.81 13.92 12.34
N ILE A 90 -6.77 13.10 12.22
CA ILE A 90 -5.78 12.95 13.29
C ILE A 90 -5.06 14.28 13.51
N ASN A 91 -4.54 14.92 12.46
CA ASN A 91 -3.83 16.20 12.55
C ASN A 91 -4.69 17.30 13.18
N GLN A 92 -5.98 17.35 12.89
CA GLN A 92 -6.93 18.27 13.53
C GLN A 92 -7.04 17.99 15.03
N GLY A 93 -7.17 16.72 15.44
CA GLY A 93 -7.21 16.37 16.86
C GLY A 93 -5.90 16.66 17.60
N LEU A 94 -4.75 16.64 16.92
CA LEU A 94 -3.45 16.99 17.49
C LEU A 94 -3.33 18.46 17.90
N THR A 95 -4.11 19.38 17.33
CA THR A 95 -4.02 20.80 17.71
C THR A 95 -4.55 21.06 19.12
N GLY A 96 -5.51 20.24 19.58
CA GLY A 96 -6.07 20.32 20.93
C GLY A 96 -5.42 19.37 21.94
N LEU A 97 -4.39 18.61 21.53
CA LEU A 97 -3.74 17.62 22.38
C LEU A 97 -2.70 18.28 23.30
N THR A 98 -2.85 18.07 24.61
CA THR A 98 -1.97 18.62 25.65
C THR A 98 -0.75 17.75 25.94
N ASP A 99 -0.85 16.45 25.65
CA ASP A 99 0.28 15.52 25.77
C ASP A 99 1.25 15.71 24.60
N GLU A 100 2.30 16.50 24.83
CA GLU A 100 3.31 16.83 23.82
C GLU A 100 4.12 15.60 23.37
N SER A 101 4.28 14.57 24.21
CA SER A 101 4.97 13.33 23.80
C SER A 101 4.12 12.56 22.80
N LEU A 102 2.86 12.31 23.14
CA LEU A 102 1.92 11.61 22.26
C LEU A 102 1.72 12.39 20.96
N LYS A 103 1.65 13.72 21.05
CA LYS A 103 1.54 14.60 19.88
C LYS A 103 2.71 14.43 18.93
N ALA A 104 3.95 14.46 19.42
CA ALA A 104 5.14 14.26 18.61
C ALA A 104 5.16 12.87 17.94
N ASP A 105 4.79 11.83 18.67
CA ASP A 105 4.71 10.47 18.14
C ASP A 105 3.66 10.33 17.04
N LEU A 106 2.47 10.89 17.24
CA LEU A 106 1.39 10.87 16.24
C LEU A 106 1.72 11.72 15.01
N GLN A 107 2.36 12.88 15.18
CA GLN A 107 2.86 13.69 14.05
C GLN A 107 3.90 12.91 13.23
N LYS A 108 4.84 12.24 13.91
CA LYS A 108 5.84 11.38 13.25
C LYS A 108 5.19 10.21 12.52
N ALA A 109 4.18 9.56 13.13
CA ALA A 109 3.44 8.47 12.52
C ALA A 109 2.67 8.94 11.27
N ASN A 110 2.05 10.13 11.30
CA ASN A 110 1.39 10.72 10.14
C ASN A 110 2.37 11.06 9.02
N SER A 111 3.49 11.71 9.33
CA SER A 111 4.54 12.00 8.34
C SER A 111 5.10 10.72 7.71
N THR A 112 5.29 9.67 8.52
CA THR A 112 5.71 8.35 8.02
C THR A 112 4.65 7.75 7.09
N GLN A 113 3.37 7.85 7.44
CA GLN A 113 2.27 7.38 6.59
C GLN A 113 2.25 8.10 5.24
N GLU A 114 2.39 9.42 5.21
CA GLU A 114 2.45 10.21 3.98
C GLU A 114 3.64 9.81 3.09
N GLN A 115 4.79 9.55 3.69
CA GLN A 115 5.97 9.08 2.96
C GLN A 115 5.72 7.70 2.33
N LEU A 116 5.14 6.78 3.09
CA LEU A 116 4.77 5.46 2.59
C LEU A 116 3.72 5.54 1.47
N MET A 117 2.74 6.44 1.57
CA MET A 117 1.77 6.68 0.50
C MET A 117 2.44 7.18 -0.78
N LYS A 118 3.39 8.11 -0.68
CA LYS A 118 4.19 8.59 -1.83
C LYS A 118 5.00 7.44 -2.46
N GLN A 119 5.64 6.61 -1.64
CA GLN A 119 6.37 5.44 -2.10
C GLN A 119 5.46 4.42 -2.79
N LEU A 120 4.29 4.13 -2.21
CA LEU A 120 3.29 3.23 -2.78
C LEU A 120 2.84 3.73 -4.15
N LYS A 121 2.56 5.03 -4.29
CA LYS A 121 2.15 5.65 -5.55
C LYS A 121 3.22 5.51 -6.64
N ASN A 122 4.49 5.72 -6.28
CA ASN A 122 5.61 5.56 -7.20
C ASN A 122 5.77 4.10 -7.64
N TYR A 123 5.82 3.16 -6.71
CA TYR A 123 5.94 1.74 -7.03
C TYR A 123 4.73 1.21 -7.79
N ALA A 124 3.53 1.71 -7.49
CA ALA A 124 2.31 1.34 -8.21
C ALA A 124 2.38 1.81 -9.66
N GLY A 125 2.85 3.03 -9.89
CA GLY A 125 3.09 3.56 -11.23
C GLY A 125 4.07 2.70 -12.04
N ASP A 126 5.20 2.33 -11.43
CA ASP A 126 6.21 1.48 -12.08
C ASP A 126 5.67 0.07 -12.39
N TYR A 127 4.95 -0.53 -11.43
CA TYR A 127 4.31 -1.83 -11.61
C TYR A 127 3.23 -1.79 -12.70
N ASN A 128 2.32 -0.82 -12.65
CA ASN A 128 1.24 -0.66 -13.62
C ASN A 128 1.77 -0.39 -15.03
N ARG A 129 2.86 0.39 -15.16
CA ARG A 129 3.54 0.63 -16.45
C ARG A 129 4.16 -0.65 -17.02
N MET A 130 4.73 -1.51 -16.16
CA MET A 130 5.32 -2.79 -16.59
C MET A 130 4.24 -3.74 -17.11
N ILE A 131 3.17 -3.96 -16.33
CA ILE A 131 2.13 -4.93 -16.70
C ILE A 131 1.13 -4.39 -17.73
N GLY A 132 1.10 -3.09 -17.97
CA GLY A 132 0.19 -2.46 -18.94
C GLY A 132 0.66 -2.52 -20.39
N LYS A 133 1.92 -2.91 -20.66
CA LYS A 133 2.51 -2.92 -22.01
C LYS A 133 2.70 -4.34 -22.52
N ALA A 134 2.42 -4.56 -23.81
CA ALA A 134 2.77 -5.81 -24.47
C ALA A 134 4.30 -5.99 -24.54
N PRO A 135 4.82 -7.24 -24.42
CA PRO A 135 4.10 -8.50 -24.22
C PRO A 135 3.81 -8.82 -22.75
N ALA A 136 4.26 -7.98 -21.81
CA ALA A 136 4.12 -8.22 -20.37
C ALA A 136 2.67 -8.21 -19.89
N SER A 137 1.76 -7.50 -20.56
CA SER A 137 0.32 -7.54 -20.29
C SER A 137 -0.30 -8.92 -20.54
N ALA A 138 0.16 -9.64 -21.57
CA ALA A 138 -0.30 -11.00 -21.86
C ALA A 138 0.17 -11.96 -20.76
N VAL A 139 1.44 -11.89 -20.39
CA VAL A 139 2.01 -12.67 -19.27
C VAL A 139 1.28 -12.33 -17.97
N ALA A 140 1.08 -11.05 -17.67
CA ALA A 140 0.36 -10.60 -16.49
C ALA A 140 -1.06 -11.20 -16.43
N SER A 141 -1.80 -11.17 -17.55
CA SER A 141 -3.14 -11.75 -17.64
C SER A 141 -3.14 -13.26 -17.41
N VAL A 142 -2.24 -14.00 -18.06
CA VAL A 142 -2.12 -15.47 -17.91
C VAL A 142 -1.81 -15.86 -16.46
N PHE A 143 -0.98 -15.08 -15.76
CA PHE A 143 -0.59 -15.34 -14.37
C PHE A 143 -1.42 -14.58 -13.33
N GLY A 144 -2.51 -13.91 -13.73
CA GLY A 144 -3.45 -13.26 -12.81
C GLY A 144 -2.96 -11.96 -12.15
N PHE A 145 -1.90 -11.33 -12.65
CA PHE A 145 -1.44 -10.02 -12.17
C PHE A 145 -2.38 -8.92 -12.65
N LYS A 146 -2.96 -8.18 -11.70
CA LYS A 146 -3.84 -7.03 -11.97
C LYS A 146 -3.13 -5.73 -11.66
N GLN A 147 -3.57 -4.65 -12.32
CA GLN A 147 -3.19 -3.29 -11.94
C GLN A 147 -3.51 -3.03 -10.48
N PHE A 148 -2.63 -2.27 -9.84
CA PHE A 148 -2.83 -1.74 -8.50
C PHE A 148 -3.82 -0.58 -8.56
#